data_AF-A0A3B0YPA0-F1
#
_entry.id   AF-A0A3B0YPA0-F1
#
_cell.length_a   1.000
_cell.length_b   1.000
_cell.length_c   1.000
_cell.angle_alpha   90.00
_cell.angle_beta   90.00
_cell.angle_gamma   90.00
#
_symmetry.space_group_name_H-M   'P 1'
#
loop_
_entity.id
_entity.type
_entity.pdbx_description
1 polymer ?
#
loop_
_entity_poly.entity_id
_entity_poly.type
_entity_poly.pdbx_seq_one_letter_code
_entity_poly.pdbx_strand_id
1 'polypeptide(L)'
;MSVTLLLMFWPLVVAISPMMLGAPDAINKKDAIIAVMVFLHYPIGLLFLVGLLGFDYFGVNSFKLSAISCVIIALPYYGGHYRLLLNILNGIANAGYSVARGKAFYDGKQIENSDGHSFEILEGGNHRSFENEYAKDKSHAYYRGEVVEGIISHDIHKLTMHSDRYGYDTYWHNNKQVIYSGEVLTDANPDNFSDFEGFREWAYSINNEQYIVYHSGTRLPAVDKLTFIPLNSFIAKDKNKILEKDKQILAEADAASFELLDDHDFGRDNKHVYYLATKQPFAINNADPVSFVSLNRGYFKDRNNVYYVHQYESVELLEQVDVTSFQVTGYDDESKSEARDKNHLYLNGKVVGGLKK
;
A
#
# COMPACT_ATOMS: atom_id res chain seq x y z
N MET A 1 23.83 -1.92 57.37
CA MET A 1 23.88 -1.75 55.91
C MET A 1 22.44 -1.67 55.43
N SER A 2 21.90 -0.46 55.36
CA SER A 2 20.48 -0.20 55.07
C SER A 2 20.30 -0.21 53.54
N VAL A 3 19.64 -1.23 53.02
CA VAL A 3 19.16 -1.22 51.63
C VAL A 3 17.94 -0.31 51.59
N THR A 4 18.15 0.96 51.24
CA THR A 4 17.04 1.89 50.98
C THR A 4 16.45 1.54 49.62
N LEU A 5 15.39 0.73 49.62
CA LEU A 5 14.57 0.51 48.43
C LEU A 5 13.78 1.81 48.19
N LEU A 6 14.13 2.57 47.13
CA LEU A 6 13.47 3.83 46.81
C LEU A 6 12.12 3.53 46.14
N LEU A 7 11.08 3.32 46.94
CA LEU A 7 9.71 3.11 46.49
C LEU A 7 9.09 4.49 46.14
N MET A 8 9.13 4.86 44.86
CA MET A 8 8.49 6.07 44.35
C MET A 8 6.95 5.97 44.40
N PHE A 9 6.25 7.11 44.36
CA PHE A 9 4.78 7.20 44.26
C PHE A 9 4.26 6.34 43.09
N TRP A 10 3.75 5.15 43.40
CA TRP A 10 2.94 4.32 42.50
C TRP A 10 1.47 4.68 42.75
N PRO A 11 0.62 4.87 41.73
CA PRO A 11 0.76 4.38 40.37
C PRO A 11 1.12 5.50 39.39
N LEU A 12 2.37 5.52 38.93
CA LEU A 12 2.66 6.15 37.64
C LEU A 12 1.87 5.34 36.60
N VAL A 13 1.05 6.03 35.82
CA VAL A 13 0.32 5.43 34.69
C VAL A 13 1.37 4.87 33.73
N VAL A 14 1.68 3.57 33.85
CA VAL A 14 2.43 2.89 32.81
C VAL A 14 1.44 2.55 31.72
N ALA A 15 1.37 3.42 30.73
CA ALA A 15 0.69 3.11 29.48
C ALA A 15 1.47 1.98 28.79
N ILE A 16 0.95 0.76 28.88
CA ILE A 16 1.38 -0.32 27.99
C ILE A 16 0.92 0.09 26.60
N SER A 17 1.87 0.47 25.74
CA SER A 17 1.53 0.78 24.36
C SER A 17 0.91 -0.46 23.71
N PRO A 18 -0.27 -0.35 23.08
CA PRO A 18 -0.87 -1.44 22.31
C PRO A 18 0.09 -2.00 21.26
N MET A 19 0.98 -1.15 20.72
CA MET A 19 2.00 -1.54 19.75
C MET A 19 3.02 -2.54 20.33
N MET A 20 3.30 -2.49 21.64
CA MET A 20 4.23 -3.43 22.28
C MET A 20 3.71 -4.87 22.24
N LEU A 21 2.38 -5.04 22.32
CA LEU A 21 1.72 -6.36 22.29
C LEU A 21 1.29 -6.74 20.86
N GLY A 22 1.02 -5.77 20.00
CA GLY A 22 0.59 -5.96 18.62
C GLY A 22 1.72 -6.16 17.61
N ALA A 23 2.98 -5.90 17.97
CA ALA A 23 4.09 -6.05 17.04
C ALA A 23 4.30 -7.51 16.60
N PRO A 24 4.70 -7.78 15.34
CA PRO A 24 4.96 -9.14 14.84
C PRO A 24 5.97 -9.93 15.71
N ASP A 25 7.00 -9.24 16.20
CA ASP A 25 8.04 -9.84 17.06
C ASP A 25 7.66 -9.93 18.55
N ALA A 26 6.45 -9.53 18.94
CA ALA A 26 6.05 -9.52 20.35
C ALA A 26 6.12 -10.92 20.98
N ILE A 27 5.86 -11.97 20.20
CA ILE A 27 5.95 -13.36 20.64
C ILE A 27 7.37 -13.75 21.05
N ASN A 28 8.39 -13.23 20.35
CA ASN A 28 9.81 -13.48 20.64
C ASN A 28 10.27 -12.78 21.93
N LYS A 29 9.47 -11.84 22.45
CA LYS A 29 9.74 -11.06 23.67
C LYS A 29 8.84 -11.49 24.84
N LYS A 30 8.26 -12.70 24.79
CA LYS A 30 7.35 -13.21 25.81
C LYS A 30 7.89 -13.04 27.24
N ASP A 31 9.14 -13.39 27.50
CA ASP A 31 9.73 -13.30 28.84
C ASP A 31 9.88 -11.85 29.31
N ALA A 32 10.25 -10.94 28.40
CA ALA A 32 10.32 -9.51 28.70
C ALA A 32 8.92 -8.93 28.99
N ILE A 33 7.90 -9.36 28.25
CA ILE A 33 6.51 -8.96 28.49
C ILE A 33 6.05 -9.49 29.86
N ILE A 34 6.35 -10.75 30.20
CA ILE A 34 6.04 -11.31 31.53
C ILE A 34 6.76 -10.53 32.63
N ALA A 35 8.05 -10.20 32.45
CA ALA A 35 8.81 -9.41 33.41
C ALA A 35 8.21 -8.01 33.62
N VAL A 36 7.80 -7.34 32.54
CA VAL A 36 7.07 -6.06 32.62
C VAL A 36 5.75 -6.25 33.36
N MET A 37 5.00 -7.31 33.09
CA MET A 37 3.74 -7.58 33.81
C MET A 37 3.98 -7.81 35.30
N VAL A 38 4.98 -8.61 35.69
CA VAL A 38 5.34 -8.80 37.10
C VAL A 38 5.76 -7.47 37.74
N PHE A 39 6.57 -6.67 37.04
CA PHE A 39 6.99 -5.34 37.49
C PHE A 39 5.81 -4.36 37.65
N LEU A 40 4.78 -4.47 36.82
CA LEU A 40 3.59 -3.61 36.94
C LEU A 40 2.69 -4.02 38.11
N HIS A 41 2.61 -5.32 38.43
CA HIS A 41 1.68 -5.83 39.44
C HIS A 41 2.29 -5.98 40.85
N TYR A 42 3.62 -6.02 41.01
CA TYR A 42 4.25 -6.19 42.33
C TYR A 42 3.80 -5.19 43.41
N PRO A 43 3.46 -3.92 43.10
CA PRO A 43 3.04 -2.96 44.13
C PRO A 43 1.71 -3.33 44.77
N ILE A 44 0.80 -4.02 44.07
CA ILE A 44 -0.49 -4.47 44.62
C ILE A 44 -0.24 -5.38 45.83
N GLY A 45 0.59 -6.40 45.64
CA GLY A 45 0.92 -7.37 46.68
C GLY A 45 1.72 -6.74 47.82
N LEU A 46 2.65 -5.85 47.50
CA LEU A 46 3.44 -5.13 48.50
C LEU A 46 2.56 -4.24 49.40
N LEU A 47 1.69 -3.41 48.80
CA LEU A 47 0.78 -2.53 49.53
C LEU A 47 -0.23 -3.32 50.37
N PHE A 48 -0.70 -4.46 49.84
CA PHE A 48 -1.56 -5.36 50.60
C PHE A 48 -0.84 -5.92 51.84
N LEU A 49 0.42 -6.33 51.69
CA LEU A 49 1.25 -6.85 52.79
C LEU A 49 1.56 -5.77 53.83
N VAL A 50 1.88 -4.54 53.41
CA VAL A 50 2.06 -3.39 54.32
C VAL A 50 0.78 -3.12 55.12
N GLY A 51 -0.38 -3.22 54.48
CA GLY A 51 -1.68 -3.12 55.14
C GLY A 51 -1.92 -4.23 56.17
N LEU A 52 -1.56 -5.49 55.86
CA LEU A 52 -1.64 -6.61 56.81
C LEU A 52 -0.76 -6.40 58.05
N LEU A 53 0.35 -5.68 57.89
CA LEU A 53 1.24 -5.31 59.00
C LEU A 53 0.73 -4.09 59.80
N GLY A 54 -0.40 -3.51 59.42
CA GLY A 54 -1.04 -2.39 60.12
C GLY A 54 -0.44 -1.01 59.81
N PHE A 55 0.37 -0.88 58.77
CA PHE A 55 1.00 0.37 58.40
C PHE A 55 0.26 1.08 57.26
N ASP A 56 0.25 2.42 57.31
CA ASP A 56 -0.15 3.28 56.20
C ASP A 56 1.05 3.58 55.29
N TYR A 57 0.80 3.75 54.00
CA TYR A 57 1.83 4.07 53.00
C TYR A 57 1.74 5.55 52.63
N PHE A 58 2.78 6.33 52.96
CA PHE A 58 2.80 7.80 52.83
C PHE A 58 1.56 8.51 53.44
N GLY A 59 1.05 8.01 54.56
CA GLY A 59 -0.10 8.60 55.26
C GLY A 59 -1.46 8.28 54.61
N VAL A 60 -1.49 7.38 53.63
CA VAL A 60 -2.72 6.86 53.02
C VAL A 60 -2.88 5.38 53.38
N ASN A 61 -4.10 4.97 53.65
CA ASN A 61 -4.42 3.58 53.96
C ASN A 61 -3.94 2.61 52.85
N SER A 62 -3.09 1.66 53.23
CA SER A 62 -2.41 0.75 52.30
C SER A 62 -3.38 -0.18 51.54
N PHE A 63 -4.49 -0.60 52.15
CA PHE A 63 -5.52 -1.38 51.47
C PHE A 63 -6.26 -0.56 50.41
N LYS A 64 -6.57 0.70 50.70
CA LYS A 64 -7.17 1.62 49.71
C LYS A 64 -6.22 1.85 48.53
N LEU A 65 -4.93 2.05 48.79
CA LEU A 65 -3.92 2.21 47.74
C LEU A 65 -3.74 0.93 46.89
N SER A 66 -3.75 -0.24 47.52
CA SER A 66 -3.73 -1.53 46.82
C SER A 66 -4.95 -1.67 45.91
N ALA A 67 -6.16 -1.33 46.40
CA ALA A 67 -7.38 -1.35 45.61
C ALA A 67 -7.36 -0.34 44.43
N ILE A 68 -6.88 0.89 44.64
CA ILE A 68 -6.71 1.89 43.58
C ILE A 68 -5.72 1.38 42.52
N SER A 69 -4.62 0.75 42.95
CA SER A 69 -3.62 0.17 42.05
C SER A 69 -4.21 -0.95 41.20
N CYS A 70 -5.06 -1.82 41.78
CA CYS A 70 -5.80 -2.83 41.04
C CYS A 70 -6.67 -2.21 39.95
N VAL A 71 -7.42 -1.14 40.25
CA VAL A 71 -8.30 -0.48 39.27
C VAL A 71 -7.48 0.13 38.13
N ILE A 72 -6.38 0.81 38.44
CA ILE A 72 -5.54 1.47 37.42
C ILE A 72 -4.87 0.44 36.51
N ILE A 73 -4.41 -0.67 37.07
CA ILE A 73 -3.82 -1.77 36.29
C ILE A 73 -4.91 -2.50 35.48
N ALA A 74 -6.14 -2.60 35.99
CA ALA A 74 -7.26 -3.22 35.27
C ALA A 74 -7.73 -2.41 34.05
N LEU A 75 -7.58 -1.08 34.06
CA LEU A 75 -8.12 -0.19 33.01
C LEU A 75 -7.64 -0.52 31.57
N PRO A 76 -6.33 -0.72 31.30
CA PRO A 76 -5.86 -1.15 29.97
C PRO A 76 -6.45 -2.50 29.51
N TYR A 77 -6.80 -3.40 30.42
CA TYR A 77 -7.36 -4.70 30.04
C TYR A 77 -8.79 -4.62 29.52
N TYR A 78 -9.53 -3.56 29.88
CA TYR A 78 -10.92 -3.35 29.45
C TYR A 78 -11.04 -2.96 27.95
N GLY A 79 -9.94 -2.50 27.32
CA GLY A 79 -9.89 -2.07 25.92
C GLY A 79 -9.49 -3.16 24.90
N GLY A 80 -9.55 -4.45 25.27
CA GLY A 80 -9.18 -5.56 24.37
C GLY A 80 -7.68 -5.91 24.35
N HIS A 81 -6.82 -5.12 25.02
CA HIS A 81 -5.39 -5.42 25.18
C HIS A 81 -5.15 -6.71 25.98
N TYR A 82 -6.10 -7.11 26.82
CA TYR A 82 -6.08 -8.41 27.48
C TYR A 82 -6.02 -9.57 26.49
N ARG A 83 -6.75 -9.49 25.36
CA ARG A 83 -6.70 -10.52 24.32
C ARG A 83 -5.32 -10.60 23.68
N LEU A 84 -4.70 -9.45 23.41
CA LEU A 84 -3.34 -9.38 22.86
C LEU A 84 -2.33 -10.03 23.80
N LEU A 85 -2.43 -9.75 25.10
CA LEU A 85 -1.58 -10.37 26.12
C LEU A 85 -1.82 -11.88 26.21
N LEU A 86 -3.09 -12.31 26.27
CA LEU A 86 -3.45 -13.72 26.29
C LEU A 86 -2.90 -14.46 25.07
N ASN A 87 -2.99 -13.87 23.88
CA ASN A 87 -2.45 -14.45 22.66
C ASN A 87 -0.95 -14.72 22.82
N ILE A 88 -0.16 -13.73 23.24
CA ILE A 88 1.29 -13.87 23.45
C ILE A 88 1.60 -14.95 24.50
N LEU A 89 0.87 -14.96 25.64
CA LEU A 89 1.07 -15.96 26.69
C LEU A 89 0.80 -17.38 26.19
N ASN A 90 -0.18 -17.53 25.29
CA ASN A 90 -0.54 -18.79 24.64
C ASN A 90 0.33 -19.12 23.40
N GLY A 91 1.29 -18.27 23.04
CA GLY A 91 2.15 -18.47 21.86
C GLY A 91 1.46 -18.16 20.53
N ILE A 92 0.47 -17.28 20.54
CA ILE A 92 -0.27 -16.82 19.36
C ILE A 92 0.23 -15.41 19.01
N ALA A 93 0.60 -15.20 17.75
CA ALA A 93 0.99 -13.88 17.25
C ALA A 93 -0.25 -13.00 17.07
N ASN A 94 -0.12 -11.70 17.37
CA ASN A 94 -1.20 -10.72 17.20
C ASN A 94 -1.20 -10.06 15.82
N ALA A 95 -0.21 -10.39 14.99
CA ALA A 95 -0.05 -9.89 13.64
C ALA A 95 0.52 -11.02 12.77
N GLY A 96 -0.03 -11.22 11.58
CA GLY A 96 0.33 -12.28 10.65
C GLY A 96 -0.12 -13.68 11.10
N TYR A 97 0.38 -14.70 10.42
CA TYR A 97 0.10 -16.09 10.77
C TYR A 97 0.89 -16.57 11.98
N SER A 98 0.28 -17.45 12.77
CA SER A 98 0.98 -18.25 13.78
C SER A 98 0.31 -19.60 13.99
N VAL A 99 1.08 -20.56 14.49
CA VAL A 99 0.59 -21.90 14.85
C VAL A 99 0.83 -22.11 16.33
N ALA A 100 -0.24 -22.40 17.08
CA ALA A 100 -0.16 -22.66 18.50
C ALA A 100 -1.09 -23.81 18.89
N ARG A 101 -0.57 -24.77 19.67
CA ARG A 101 -1.36 -25.91 20.20
C ARG A 101 -2.10 -26.70 19.10
N GLY A 102 -1.47 -26.86 17.95
CA GLY A 102 -2.04 -27.61 16.83
C GLY A 102 -3.17 -26.89 16.09
N LYS A 103 -3.33 -25.58 16.28
CA LYS A 103 -4.27 -24.72 15.57
C LYS A 103 -3.54 -23.58 14.88
N ALA A 104 -4.06 -23.15 13.73
CA ALA A 104 -3.56 -21.98 13.03
C ALA A 104 -4.35 -20.71 13.37
N PHE A 105 -3.66 -19.58 13.34
CA PHE A 105 -4.19 -18.28 13.67
C PHE A 105 -3.70 -17.24 12.67
N TYR A 106 -4.50 -16.21 12.43
CA TYR A 106 -4.13 -15.00 11.70
C TYR A 106 -4.57 -13.77 12.52
N ASP A 107 -3.64 -12.84 12.77
CA ASP A 107 -3.87 -11.64 13.62
C ASP A 107 -4.49 -11.98 14.98
N GLY A 108 -4.05 -13.09 15.56
CA GLY A 108 -4.53 -13.57 16.86
C GLY A 108 -5.94 -14.17 16.85
N LYS A 109 -6.56 -14.34 15.69
CA LYS A 109 -7.85 -15.04 15.51
C LYS A 109 -7.61 -16.44 14.98
N GLN A 110 -8.33 -17.42 15.50
CA GLN A 110 -8.22 -18.81 15.02
C GLN A 110 -8.77 -18.91 13.60
N ILE A 111 -8.05 -19.62 12.72
CA ILE A 111 -8.54 -19.99 11.40
C ILE A 111 -9.35 -21.27 11.56
N GLU A 112 -10.66 -21.18 11.38
CA GLU A 112 -11.55 -22.32 11.53
C GLU A 112 -11.30 -23.39 10.46
N ASN A 113 -11.46 -24.66 10.83
CA ASN A 113 -11.24 -25.83 9.97
C ASN A 113 -9.82 -26.01 9.41
N SER A 114 -8.84 -25.23 9.88
CA SER A 114 -7.43 -25.39 9.50
C SER A 114 -6.78 -26.63 10.14
N ASP A 115 -5.88 -27.28 9.41
CA ASP A 115 -5.02 -28.32 9.97
C ASP A 115 -3.72 -27.71 10.50
N GLY A 116 -3.74 -27.32 11.78
CA GLY A 116 -2.59 -26.73 12.46
C GLY A 116 -1.37 -27.65 12.63
N HIS A 117 -1.44 -28.94 12.32
CA HIS A 117 -0.26 -29.83 12.32
C HIS A 117 0.49 -29.81 11.00
N SER A 118 -0.22 -29.61 9.89
CA SER A 118 0.36 -29.48 8.54
C SER A 118 0.50 -28.03 8.07
N PHE A 119 0.19 -27.06 8.95
CA PHE A 119 0.16 -25.65 8.60
C PHE A 119 1.57 -25.10 8.38
N GLU A 120 1.81 -24.51 7.22
CA GLU A 120 3.06 -23.93 6.78
C GLU A 120 2.80 -22.49 6.34
N ILE A 121 3.55 -21.56 6.93
CA ILE A 121 3.50 -20.13 6.57
C ILE A 121 4.45 -19.94 5.39
N LEU A 122 3.95 -19.37 4.30
CA LEU A 122 4.74 -19.20 3.07
C LEU A 122 5.47 -17.86 3.13
N GLU A 123 6.81 -17.89 3.14
CA GLU A 123 7.62 -16.70 3.35
C GLU A 123 7.82 -15.86 2.08
N GLY A 124 7.36 -14.60 2.12
CA GLY A 124 7.41 -13.65 1.01
C GLY A 124 8.70 -12.83 0.94
N GLY A 125 9.89 -13.46 1.07
CA GLY A 125 11.18 -12.76 0.94
C GLY A 125 11.57 -11.78 2.05
N ASN A 126 12.73 -11.11 1.87
CA ASN A 126 13.55 -10.53 2.95
C ASN A 126 13.12 -9.15 3.52
N HIS A 127 11.89 -8.66 3.31
CA HIS A 127 11.52 -7.31 3.73
C HIS A 127 10.37 -7.27 4.74
N ARG A 128 10.67 -6.64 5.88
CA ARG A 128 9.91 -6.56 7.15
C ARG A 128 8.57 -5.79 7.09
N SER A 129 7.97 -5.63 5.92
CA SER A 129 6.91 -4.63 5.73
C SER A 129 5.57 -5.21 5.28
N PHE A 130 5.55 -6.43 4.73
CA PHE A 130 4.30 -7.15 4.46
C PHE A 130 4.44 -8.55 5.05
N GLU A 131 3.71 -8.77 6.14
CA GLU A 131 3.59 -10.05 6.81
C GLU A 131 3.28 -11.12 5.77
N ASN A 132 3.88 -12.31 5.90
CA ASN A 132 3.64 -13.46 5.05
C ASN A 132 2.12 -13.64 4.83
N GLU A 133 1.61 -13.17 3.69
CA GLU A 133 0.15 -13.09 3.48
C GLU A 133 -0.43 -14.46 3.12
N TYR A 134 0.43 -15.40 2.75
CA TYR A 134 0.07 -16.74 2.35
C TYR A 134 0.47 -17.78 3.39
N ALA A 135 -0.38 -18.79 3.53
CA ALA A 135 -0.08 -20.01 4.24
C ALA A 135 -0.77 -21.18 3.54
N LYS A 136 -0.41 -22.41 3.91
CA LYS A 136 -1.06 -23.62 3.41
C LYS A 136 -1.13 -24.65 4.52
N ASP A 137 -2.04 -25.59 4.34
CA ASP A 137 -2.01 -26.88 5.02
C ASP A 137 -2.15 -28.01 3.99
N LYS A 138 -2.27 -29.26 4.46
CA LYS A 138 -2.38 -30.43 3.56
C LYS A 138 -3.58 -30.40 2.61
N SER A 139 -4.58 -29.56 2.86
CA SER A 139 -5.87 -29.51 2.15
C SER A 139 -6.19 -28.15 1.54
N HIS A 140 -5.75 -27.06 2.16
CA HIS A 140 -6.16 -25.70 1.79
C HIS A 140 -4.96 -24.76 1.67
N ALA A 141 -5.10 -23.75 0.84
CA ALA A 141 -4.25 -22.57 0.85
C ALA A 141 -5.01 -21.40 1.49
N TYR A 142 -4.27 -20.50 2.11
CA TYR A 142 -4.81 -19.38 2.87
C TYR A 142 -4.19 -18.07 2.38
N TYR A 143 -5.02 -17.03 2.32
CA TYR A 143 -4.59 -15.66 2.04
C TYR A 143 -5.19 -14.73 3.09
N ARG A 144 -4.32 -14.02 3.83
CA ARG A 144 -4.69 -13.12 4.94
C ARG A 144 -5.71 -13.73 5.92
N GLY A 145 -5.48 -14.99 6.31
CA GLY A 145 -6.29 -15.73 7.28
C GLY A 145 -7.53 -16.43 6.72
N GLU A 146 -7.89 -16.18 5.46
CA GLU A 146 -9.05 -16.77 4.81
C GLU A 146 -8.66 -17.95 3.92
N VAL A 147 -9.50 -18.96 3.83
CA VAL A 147 -9.32 -20.08 2.88
C VAL A 147 -9.53 -19.57 1.47
N VAL A 148 -8.60 -19.88 0.57
CA VAL A 148 -8.73 -19.58 -0.85
C VAL A 148 -9.15 -20.82 -1.62
N GLU A 149 -10.37 -20.81 -2.12
CA GLU A 149 -10.92 -21.89 -2.94
C GLU A 149 -10.23 -21.99 -4.30
N GLY A 150 -10.03 -23.23 -4.76
CA GLY A 150 -9.46 -23.50 -6.07
C GLY A 150 -7.93 -23.47 -6.16
N ILE A 151 -7.21 -23.01 -5.13
CA ILE A 151 -5.76 -23.15 -5.07
C ILE A 151 -5.38 -24.57 -4.65
N ILE A 152 -4.51 -25.20 -5.42
CA ILE A 152 -3.87 -26.47 -5.05
C ILE A 152 -2.79 -26.16 -4.00
N SER A 153 -3.02 -26.58 -2.75
CA SER A 153 -2.13 -26.29 -1.62
C SER A 153 -0.78 -27.01 -1.69
N HIS A 154 -0.63 -28.00 -2.56
CA HIS A 154 0.61 -28.74 -2.74
C HIS A 154 1.63 -27.96 -3.57
N ASP A 155 2.90 -27.98 -3.13
CA ASP A 155 4.05 -27.48 -3.89
C ASP A 155 3.95 -26.00 -4.30
N ILE A 156 3.37 -25.16 -3.44
CA ILE A 156 3.32 -23.71 -3.64
C ILE A 156 4.67 -23.10 -3.29
N HIS A 157 5.25 -22.38 -4.24
CA HIS A 157 6.52 -21.65 -4.12
C HIS A 157 6.37 -20.21 -4.59
N LYS A 158 7.24 -19.35 -4.07
CA LYS A 158 7.38 -17.99 -4.58
C LYS A 158 7.93 -18.05 -6.01
N LEU A 159 7.24 -17.39 -6.95
CA LEU A 159 7.75 -17.21 -8.30
C LEU A 159 8.81 -16.11 -8.28
N THR A 160 10.00 -16.40 -8.82
CA THR A 160 11.07 -15.40 -8.90
C THR A 160 10.96 -14.62 -10.21
N MET A 161 10.84 -13.30 -10.09
CA MET A 161 10.57 -12.38 -11.20
C MET A 161 11.70 -11.36 -11.36
N HIS A 162 11.77 -10.67 -12.50
CA HIS A 162 12.81 -9.65 -12.75
C HIS A 162 12.74 -8.50 -11.73
N SER A 163 11.52 -8.15 -11.31
CA SER A 163 11.22 -7.07 -10.36
C SER A 163 11.40 -7.43 -8.88
N ASP A 164 11.75 -8.68 -8.54
CA ASP A 164 11.88 -9.14 -7.14
C ASP A 164 12.98 -8.42 -6.34
N ARG A 165 13.89 -7.70 -7.01
CA ARG A 165 14.91 -6.86 -6.36
C ARG A 165 14.32 -5.78 -5.43
N TYR A 166 13.03 -5.46 -5.57
CA TYR A 166 12.36 -4.40 -4.81
C TYR A 166 11.31 -4.90 -3.80
N GLY A 167 11.03 -6.20 -3.72
CA GLY A 167 10.34 -6.83 -2.58
C GLY A 167 8.85 -6.53 -2.40
N TYR A 168 8.10 -6.19 -3.46
CA TYR A 168 6.66 -5.93 -3.38
C TYR A 168 5.91 -6.71 -4.47
N ASP A 169 4.70 -7.17 -4.16
CA ASP A 169 3.77 -7.92 -5.05
C ASP A 169 4.32 -9.24 -5.59
N THR A 170 4.29 -10.27 -4.74
CA THR A 170 4.84 -11.59 -5.07
C THR A 170 3.79 -12.49 -5.73
N TYR A 171 4.09 -12.96 -6.93
CA TYR A 171 3.39 -14.07 -7.55
C TYR A 171 3.85 -15.38 -6.91
N TRP A 172 2.90 -16.29 -6.70
CA TRP A 172 3.15 -17.64 -6.23
C TRP A 172 2.79 -18.61 -7.34
N HIS A 173 3.36 -19.80 -7.32
CA HIS A 173 3.00 -20.82 -8.28
C HIS A 173 3.12 -22.21 -7.68
N ASN A 174 2.40 -23.15 -8.29
CA ASN A 174 2.64 -24.57 -8.17
C ASN A 174 2.80 -25.15 -9.58
N ASN A 175 2.86 -26.48 -9.71
CA ASN A 175 3.05 -27.15 -11.01
C ASN A 175 1.88 -26.96 -12.01
N LYS A 176 0.79 -26.30 -11.63
CA LYS A 176 -0.41 -26.12 -12.46
C LYS A 176 -0.97 -24.71 -12.48
N GLN A 177 -0.67 -23.88 -11.48
CA GLN A 177 -1.34 -22.61 -11.23
C GLN A 177 -0.34 -21.52 -10.92
N VAL A 178 -0.64 -20.33 -11.43
CA VAL A 178 -0.04 -19.08 -10.96
C VAL A 178 -1.07 -18.39 -10.07
N ILE A 179 -0.61 -17.84 -8.96
CA ILE A 179 -1.43 -17.30 -7.88
C ILE A 179 -0.96 -15.87 -7.60
N TYR A 180 -1.91 -14.95 -7.50
CA TYR A 180 -1.64 -13.55 -7.17
C TYR A 180 -2.77 -13.01 -6.29
N SER A 181 -2.42 -12.28 -5.23
CA SER A 181 -3.35 -11.73 -4.22
C SER A 181 -4.51 -12.64 -3.79
N GLY A 182 -4.25 -13.93 -3.57
CA GLY A 182 -5.26 -14.90 -3.15
C GLY A 182 -6.18 -15.38 -4.28
N GLU A 183 -5.78 -15.23 -5.54
CA GLU A 183 -6.56 -15.69 -6.70
C GLU A 183 -5.70 -16.52 -7.65
N VAL A 184 -6.32 -17.52 -8.29
CA VAL A 184 -5.68 -18.30 -9.36
C VAL A 184 -5.82 -17.53 -10.67
N LEU A 185 -4.69 -17.27 -11.34
CA LEU A 185 -4.68 -16.62 -12.64
C LEU A 185 -5.13 -17.61 -13.71
N THR A 186 -6.33 -17.39 -14.25
CA THR A 186 -6.93 -18.23 -15.27
C THR A 186 -6.09 -18.23 -16.55
N ASP A 187 -5.85 -19.42 -17.12
CA ASP A 187 -5.04 -19.65 -18.33
C ASP A 187 -3.53 -19.34 -18.19
N ALA A 188 -3.04 -18.94 -17.02
CA ALA A 188 -1.61 -18.76 -16.79
C ALA A 188 -0.90 -20.11 -16.76
N ASN A 189 0.20 -20.20 -17.51
CA ASN A 189 1.11 -21.35 -17.48
C ASN A 189 2.29 -21.03 -16.53
N PRO A 190 2.43 -21.74 -15.39
CA PRO A 190 3.51 -21.54 -14.43
C PRO A 190 4.91 -21.67 -15.02
N ASP A 191 5.10 -22.52 -16.03
CA ASP A 191 6.42 -22.84 -16.57
C ASP A 191 7.05 -21.68 -17.35
N ASN A 192 6.25 -20.69 -17.75
CA ASN A 192 6.69 -19.56 -18.57
C ASN A 192 6.12 -18.21 -18.13
N PHE A 193 5.53 -18.14 -16.94
CA PHE A 193 4.99 -16.89 -16.40
C PHE A 193 6.14 -15.95 -16.02
N SER A 194 6.11 -14.71 -16.49
CA SER A 194 7.14 -13.71 -16.22
C SER A 194 6.58 -12.30 -16.24
N ASP A 195 7.24 -11.38 -15.55
CA ASP A 195 6.99 -9.95 -15.62
C ASP A 195 7.72 -9.32 -16.80
N PHE A 196 7.33 -8.10 -17.13
CA PHE A 196 8.10 -7.24 -18.01
C PHE A 196 9.17 -6.53 -17.18
N GLU A 197 10.43 -6.55 -17.65
CA GLU A 197 11.54 -5.93 -16.93
C GLU A 197 11.28 -4.42 -16.71
N GLY A 198 11.34 -3.98 -15.45
CA GLY A 198 11.04 -2.60 -15.06
C GLY A 198 9.55 -2.28 -14.87
N PHE A 199 8.66 -3.21 -15.19
CA PHE A 199 7.20 -3.02 -15.20
C PHE A 199 6.50 -4.16 -14.43
N ARG A 200 6.69 -4.19 -13.11
CA ARG A 200 6.22 -5.29 -12.23
C ARG A 200 4.70 -5.51 -12.23
N GLU A 201 3.93 -4.48 -12.54
CA GLU A 201 2.47 -4.58 -12.61
C GLU A 201 2.02 -5.37 -13.85
N TRP A 202 2.91 -5.54 -14.83
CA TRP A 202 2.65 -6.25 -16.07
C TRP A 202 3.32 -7.60 -16.07
N ALA A 203 2.56 -8.64 -16.38
CA ALA A 203 3.07 -9.99 -16.54
C ALA A 203 2.51 -10.65 -17.80
N TYR A 204 3.18 -11.67 -18.29
CA TYR A 204 2.74 -12.43 -19.44
C TYR A 204 2.92 -13.93 -19.22
N SER A 205 2.18 -14.70 -20.01
CA SER A 205 2.28 -16.15 -20.07
C SER A 205 1.88 -16.64 -21.46
N ILE A 206 2.35 -17.83 -21.82
CA ILE A 206 2.02 -18.52 -23.07
C ILE A 206 1.32 -19.82 -22.72
N ASN A 207 0.09 -19.98 -23.18
CA ASN A 207 -0.70 -21.19 -22.99
C ASN A 207 -1.34 -21.61 -24.32
N ASN A 208 -1.06 -22.83 -24.77
CA ASN A 208 -1.54 -23.36 -26.07
C ASN A 208 -1.34 -22.38 -27.24
N GLU A 209 -0.12 -21.84 -27.38
CA GLU A 209 0.26 -20.82 -28.39
C GLU A 209 -0.40 -19.44 -28.24
N GLN A 210 -1.35 -19.29 -27.32
CA GLN A 210 -1.94 -17.99 -26.99
C GLN A 210 -1.00 -17.19 -26.10
N TYR A 211 -0.74 -15.94 -26.49
CA TYR A 211 -0.05 -14.96 -25.65
C TYR A 211 -1.06 -14.25 -24.76
N ILE A 212 -0.86 -14.31 -23.45
CA ILE A 212 -1.76 -13.75 -22.46
C ILE A 212 -0.97 -12.75 -21.62
N VAL A 213 -1.55 -11.58 -21.42
CA VAL A 213 -0.98 -10.53 -20.59
C VAL A 213 -1.89 -10.29 -19.39
N TYR A 214 -1.29 -9.98 -18.25
CA TYR A 214 -1.94 -9.65 -17.00
C TYR A 214 -1.47 -8.28 -16.52
N HIS A 215 -2.39 -7.51 -15.94
CA HIS A 215 -2.10 -6.31 -15.16
C HIS A 215 -2.54 -6.55 -13.72
N SER A 216 -1.58 -6.60 -12.78
CA SER A 216 -1.82 -6.89 -11.35
C SER A 216 -2.80 -8.06 -11.14
N GLY A 217 -2.54 -9.18 -11.82
CA GLY A 217 -3.36 -10.39 -11.78
C GLY A 217 -4.61 -10.38 -12.69
N THR A 218 -5.03 -9.23 -13.21
CA THR A 218 -6.19 -9.15 -14.12
C THR A 218 -5.78 -9.48 -15.55
N ARG A 219 -6.40 -10.49 -16.15
CA ARG A 219 -6.16 -10.87 -17.56
C ARG A 219 -6.66 -9.79 -18.53
N LEU A 220 -5.79 -9.38 -19.44
CA LEU A 220 -6.14 -8.43 -20.49
C LEU A 220 -6.96 -9.08 -21.62
N PRO A 221 -7.70 -8.26 -22.40
CA PRO A 221 -8.18 -8.65 -23.72
C PRO A 221 -7.02 -9.10 -24.63
N ALA A 222 -7.33 -9.80 -25.73
CA ALA A 222 -6.30 -10.23 -26.67
C ALA A 222 -5.47 -9.04 -27.19
N VAL A 223 -4.15 -9.17 -27.09
CA VAL A 223 -3.13 -8.18 -27.52
C VAL A 223 -2.21 -8.78 -28.58
N ASP A 224 -1.60 -7.92 -29.39
CA ASP A 224 -0.58 -8.33 -30.35
C ASP A 224 0.77 -8.57 -29.65
N LYS A 225 1.17 -9.84 -29.54
CA LYS A 225 2.41 -10.28 -28.87
C LYS A 225 3.67 -9.53 -29.33
N LEU A 226 3.79 -9.25 -30.64
CA LEU A 226 5.03 -8.72 -31.21
C LEU A 226 5.19 -7.22 -30.96
N THR A 227 4.09 -6.52 -30.67
CA THR A 227 4.06 -5.06 -30.54
C THR A 227 3.60 -4.58 -29.18
N PHE A 228 3.27 -5.50 -28.26
CA PHE A 228 2.88 -5.15 -26.90
C PHE A 228 4.05 -4.57 -26.10
N ILE A 229 3.87 -3.36 -25.58
CA ILE A 229 4.87 -2.58 -24.87
C ILE A 229 4.21 -1.90 -23.66
N PRO A 230 4.59 -2.24 -22.42
CA PRO A 230 4.28 -1.41 -21.26
C PRO A 230 4.97 -0.05 -21.36
N LEU A 231 4.22 1.03 -21.08
CA LEU A 231 4.73 2.41 -21.10
C LEU A 231 4.99 2.93 -19.68
N ASN A 232 4.17 2.53 -18.71
CA ASN A 232 4.37 2.76 -17.27
C ASN A 232 3.59 1.69 -16.46
N SER A 233 3.44 1.87 -15.14
CA SER A 233 2.70 0.92 -14.27
C SER A 233 1.21 0.75 -14.57
N PHE A 234 0.62 1.64 -15.39
CA PHE A 234 -0.82 1.64 -15.67
C PHE A 234 -1.16 1.61 -17.14
N ILE A 235 -0.26 2.03 -18.02
CA ILE A 235 -0.52 2.17 -19.46
C ILE A 235 0.42 1.25 -20.23
N ALA A 236 -0.16 0.52 -21.18
CA ALA A 236 0.56 -0.25 -22.18
C ALA A 236 -0.09 -0.02 -23.54
N LYS A 237 0.60 -0.41 -24.60
CA LYS A 237 0.06 -0.37 -25.96
C LYS A 237 0.44 -1.60 -26.74
N ASP A 238 -0.34 -1.90 -27.77
CA ASP A 238 0.11 -2.68 -28.92
C ASP A 238 -0.11 -1.86 -30.21
N LYS A 239 0.13 -2.45 -31.39
CA LYS A 239 -0.04 -1.72 -32.67
C LYS A 239 -1.47 -1.24 -32.95
N ASN A 240 -2.48 -1.78 -32.27
CA ASN A 240 -3.90 -1.53 -32.51
C ASN A 240 -4.60 -0.82 -31.34
N LYS A 241 -4.09 -0.92 -30.12
CA LYS A 241 -4.78 -0.52 -28.90
C LYS A 241 -3.84 0.19 -27.93
N ILE A 242 -4.39 1.15 -27.21
CA ILE A 242 -3.81 1.72 -26.00
C ILE A 242 -4.65 1.20 -24.84
N LEU A 243 -3.99 0.69 -23.81
CA LEU A 243 -4.60 0.03 -22.67
C LEU A 243 -4.23 0.77 -21.41
N GLU A 244 -5.22 1.13 -20.61
CA GLU A 244 -5.05 1.50 -19.21
C GLU A 244 -5.47 0.31 -18.36
N LYS A 245 -4.50 -0.33 -17.70
CA LYS A 245 -4.68 -1.58 -16.96
C LYS A 245 -5.24 -2.67 -17.88
N ASP A 246 -6.44 -3.14 -17.61
CA ASP A 246 -7.17 -4.14 -18.37
C ASP A 246 -8.07 -3.57 -19.48
N LYS A 247 -8.18 -2.24 -19.60
CA LYS A 247 -9.18 -1.57 -20.44
C LYS A 247 -8.57 -0.85 -21.62
N GLN A 248 -9.19 -1.01 -22.79
CA GLN A 248 -8.84 -0.19 -23.94
C GLN A 248 -9.34 1.25 -23.73
N ILE A 249 -8.43 2.21 -23.90
CA ILE A 249 -8.71 3.64 -23.89
C ILE A 249 -8.42 4.23 -25.28
N LEU A 250 -8.92 5.44 -25.54
CA LEU A 250 -8.59 6.21 -26.75
C LEU A 250 -8.76 5.41 -28.06
N ALA A 251 -9.92 4.79 -28.26
CA ALA A 251 -10.14 3.84 -29.37
C ALA A 251 -9.89 4.42 -30.78
N GLU A 252 -9.94 5.75 -30.94
CA GLU A 252 -9.69 6.46 -32.21
C GLU A 252 -8.22 6.90 -32.38
N ALA A 253 -7.38 6.72 -31.36
CA ALA A 253 -5.97 7.10 -31.41
C ALA A 253 -5.14 6.14 -32.28
N ASP A 254 -4.07 6.67 -32.86
CA ASP A 254 -3.08 5.85 -33.57
C ASP A 254 -2.12 5.20 -32.58
N ALA A 255 -2.50 4.02 -32.07
CA ALA A 255 -1.74 3.25 -31.10
C ALA A 255 -0.30 2.92 -31.57
N ALA A 256 -0.10 2.71 -32.88
CA ALA A 256 1.23 2.40 -33.42
C ALA A 256 2.22 3.56 -33.20
N SER A 257 1.76 4.80 -33.40
CA SER A 257 2.58 6.01 -33.16
C SER A 257 2.48 6.60 -31.75
N PHE A 258 1.57 6.10 -30.93
CA PHE A 258 1.35 6.64 -29.59
C PHE A 258 2.60 6.54 -28.69
N GLU A 259 2.90 7.62 -27.98
CA GLU A 259 3.92 7.66 -26.93
C GLU A 259 3.39 8.37 -25.68
N LEU A 260 3.90 7.94 -24.52
CA LEU A 260 3.63 8.59 -23.25
C LEU A 260 4.65 9.74 -23.07
N LEU A 261 4.19 10.91 -22.60
CA LEU A 261 5.07 12.04 -22.31
C LEU A 261 5.73 11.89 -20.93
N ASP A 262 6.81 12.64 -20.70
CA ASP A 262 7.62 12.58 -19.48
C ASP A 262 6.86 12.92 -18.19
N ASP A 263 5.79 13.72 -18.28
CA ASP A 263 4.92 14.03 -17.15
C ASP A 263 3.98 12.88 -16.77
N HIS A 264 3.88 11.85 -17.61
CA HIS A 264 3.00 10.67 -17.50
C HIS A 264 1.50 10.95 -17.44
N ASP A 265 1.09 12.22 -17.40
CA ASP A 265 -0.30 12.67 -17.40
C ASP A 265 -0.82 12.89 -18.83
N PHE A 266 0.10 12.99 -19.80
CA PHE A 266 -0.19 13.19 -21.21
C PHE A 266 0.44 12.11 -22.08
N GLY A 267 -0.20 11.87 -23.22
CA GLY A 267 0.35 11.08 -24.32
C GLY A 267 0.05 11.76 -25.65
N ARG A 268 0.73 11.35 -26.71
CA ARG A 268 0.43 11.86 -28.05
C ARG A 268 0.59 10.76 -29.08
N ASP A 269 -0.15 10.90 -30.16
CA ASP A 269 0.14 10.22 -31.41
C ASP A 269 0.56 11.24 -32.47
N ASN A 270 0.74 10.81 -33.72
CA ASN A 270 1.15 11.71 -34.80
C ASN A 270 0.17 12.86 -35.12
N LYS A 271 -1.06 12.82 -34.61
CA LYS A 271 -2.15 13.75 -34.95
C LYS A 271 -2.73 14.49 -33.75
N HIS A 272 -2.74 13.89 -32.57
CA HIS A 272 -3.42 14.42 -31.40
C HIS A 272 -2.57 14.29 -30.14
N VAL A 273 -2.82 15.20 -29.19
CA VAL A 273 -2.38 15.08 -27.80
C VAL A 273 -3.56 14.63 -26.96
N TYR A 274 -3.31 13.79 -25.96
CA TYR A 274 -4.30 13.20 -25.09
C TYR A 274 -3.99 13.53 -23.63
N TYR A 275 -5.03 13.85 -22.87
CA TYR A 275 -4.94 13.94 -21.41
C TYR A 275 -5.35 12.59 -20.81
N LEU A 276 -4.47 12.01 -20.00
CA LEU A 276 -4.58 10.66 -19.45
C LEU A 276 -4.89 10.66 -17.95
N ALA A 277 -4.53 11.72 -17.22
CA ALA A 277 -4.75 11.83 -15.78
C ALA A 277 -6.19 12.20 -15.41
N THR A 278 -7.16 11.46 -15.95
CA THR A 278 -8.59 11.60 -15.66
C THR A 278 -9.27 10.24 -15.75
N LYS A 279 -10.51 10.13 -15.26
CA LYS A 279 -11.30 8.89 -15.31
C LYS A 279 -11.60 8.42 -16.75
N GLN A 280 -11.68 9.36 -17.69
CA GLN A 280 -11.93 9.06 -19.10
C GLN A 280 -10.94 9.85 -19.96
N PRO A 281 -9.82 9.24 -20.38
CA PRO A 281 -8.85 9.89 -21.24
C PRO A 281 -9.48 10.43 -22.53
N PHE A 282 -9.05 11.61 -22.97
CA PHE A 282 -9.62 12.28 -24.14
C PHE A 282 -8.56 13.05 -24.95
N ALA A 283 -8.85 13.28 -26.23
CA ALA A 283 -8.02 14.09 -27.12
C ALA A 283 -8.23 15.59 -26.83
N ILE A 284 -7.13 16.33 -26.76
CA ILE A 284 -7.14 17.79 -26.57
C ILE A 284 -7.34 18.44 -27.93
N ASN A 285 -8.47 19.14 -28.08
CA ASN A 285 -8.80 19.79 -29.34
C ASN A 285 -7.77 20.84 -29.72
N ASN A 286 -7.39 20.85 -31.01
CA ASN A 286 -6.46 21.81 -31.62
C ASN A 286 -5.02 21.81 -31.06
N ALA A 287 -4.67 20.82 -30.23
CA ALA A 287 -3.29 20.65 -29.77
C ALA A 287 -2.39 20.17 -30.90
N ASP A 288 -1.26 20.85 -31.09
CA ASP A 288 -0.23 20.37 -32.02
C ASP A 288 0.71 19.38 -31.31
N PRO A 289 0.63 18.06 -31.62
CA PRO A 289 1.42 17.05 -30.94
C PRO A 289 2.92 17.27 -31.08
N VAL A 290 3.40 17.91 -32.15
CA VAL A 290 4.83 18.09 -32.40
C VAL A 290 5.44 19.13 -31.47
N SER A 291 4.70 20.18 -31.10
CA SER A 291 5.21 21.30 -30.31
C SER A 291 4.65 21.40 -28.89
N PHE A 292 3.80 20.44 -28.48
CA PHE A 292 3.22 20.40 -27.14
C PHE A 292 4.28 20.14 -26.06
N VAL A 293 4.36 21.05 -25.09
CA VAL A 293 5.33 21.03 -23.99
C VAL A 293 4.70 21.48 -22.66
N SER A 294 5.22 20.95 -21.56
CA SER A 294 4.88 21.39 -20.19
C SER A 294 5.67 22.65 -19.82
N LEU A 295 5.00 23.64 -19.22
CA LEU A 295 5.59 24.89 -18.76
C LEU A 295 5.62 25.02 -17.22
N ASN A 296 5.18 23.99 -16.48
CA ASN A 296 4.99 23.94 -15.02
C ASN A 296 3.70 24.63 -14.52
N ARG A 297 3.33 24.43 -13.25
CA ARG A 297 2.13 24.99 -12.57
C ARG A 297 0.82 24.71 -13.31
N GLY A 298 0.71 23.53 -13.93
CA GLY A 298 -0.46 23.15 -14.71
C GLY A 298 -0.60 23.83 -16.07
N TYR A 299 0.37 24.65 -16.50
CA TYR A 299 0.36 25.25 -17.84
C TYR A 299 1.12 24.40 -18.84
N PHE A 300 0.53 24.30 -20.03
CA PHE A 300 1.09 23.61 -21.18
C PHE A 300 0.96 24.53 -22.40
N LYS A 301 1.76 24.28 -23.41
CA LYS A 301 1.77 25.12 -24.61
C LYS A 301 2.15 24.32 -25.83
N ASP A 302 1.58 24.69 -26.96
CA ASP A 302 2.08 24.32 -28.28
C ASP A 302 2.43 25.59 -29.10
N ARG A 303 2.76 25.45 -30.38
CA ARG A 303 3.16 26.58 -31.22
C ARG A 303 2.04 27.64 -31.40
N ASN A 304 0.78 27.25 -31.24
CA ASN A 304 -0.41 28.06 -31.55
C ASN A 304 -1.25 28.39 -30.30
N ASN A 305 -1.13 27.62 -29.22
CA ASN A 305 -2.07 27.64 -28.10
C ASN A 305 -1.37 27.50 -26.75
N VAL A 306 -2.03 28.01 -25.71
CA VAL A 306 -1.66 27.77 -24.30
C VAL A 306 -2.84 27.13 -23.59
N TYR A 307 -2.55 26.16 -22.75
CA TYR A 307 -3.52 25.37 -22.01
C TYR A 307 -3.26 25.44 -20.52
N TYR A 308 -4.32 25.32 -19.73
CA TYR A 308 -4.25 25.14 -18.29
C TYR A 308 -5.00 23.86 -17.89
N VAL A 309 -4.36 23.05 -17.05
CA VAL A 309 -4.88 21.77 -16.60
C VAL A 309 -5.52 21.93 -15.23
N HIS A 310 -6.83 21.71 -15.18
CA HIS A 310 -7.55 21.47 -13.94
C HIS A 310 -7.38 19.99 -13.60
N GLN A 311 -6.45 19.68 -12.70
CA GLN A 311 -6.01 18.32 -12.40
C GLN A 311 -7.19 17.37 -12.15
N TYR A 312 -7.19 16.22 -12.82
CA TYR A 312 -8.24 15.19 -12.76
C TYR A 312 -9.60 15.59 -13.34
N GLU A 313 -9.74 16.81 -13.89
CA GLU A 313 -11.00 17.32 -14.41
C GLU A 313 -10.93 17.58 -15.91
N SER A 314 -10.17 18.60 -16.33
CA SER A 314 -10.21 19.10 -17.71
C SER A 314 -8.94 19.84 -18.12
N VAL A 315 -8.75 19.95 -19.44
CA VAL A 315 -7.75 20.83 -20.04
C VAL A 315 -8.48 22.02 -20.66
N GLU A 316 -8.19 23.22 -20.17
CA GLU A 316 -8.75 24.47 -20.66
C GLU A 316 -7.82 25.10 -21.69
N LEU A 317 -8.33 25.43 -22.88
CA LEU A 317 -7.64 26.29 -23.84
C LEU A 317 -7.79 27.75 -23.42
N LEU A 318 -6.67 28.46 -23.26
CA LEU A 318 -6.70 29.87 -22.89
C LEU A 318 -6.89 30.74 -24.14
N GLU A 319 -8.00 31.45 -24.15
CA GLU A 319 -8.34 32.38 -25.22
C GLU A 319 -7.59 33.72 -25.09
N GLN A 320 -7.30 34.36 -26.22
CA GLN A 320 -6.67 35.70 -26.29
C GLN A 320 -5.28 35.81 -25.64
N VAL A 321 -4.59 34.68 -25.44
CA VAL A 321 -3.20 34.64 -24.98
C VAL A 321 -2.24 35.06 -26.09
N ASP A 322 -1.25 35.88 -25.76
CA ASP A 322 -0.09 36.04 -26.63
C ASP A 322 0.88 34.87 -26.42
N VAL A 323 0.69 33.83 -27.22
CA VAL A 323 1.43 32.56 -27.12
C VAL A 323 2.94 32.78 -27.19
N THR A 324 3.42 33.69 -28.04
CA THR A 324 4.86 33.95 -28.21
C THR A 324 5.52 34.50 -26.94
N SER A 325 4.85 35.39 -26.20
CA SER A 325 5.37 36.00 -24.97
C SER A 325 4.94 35.29 -23.69
N PHE A 326 4.07 34.28 -23.77
CA PHE A 326 3.58 33.55 -22.61
C PHE A 326 4.71 32.87 -21.85
N GLN A 327 4.74 33.10 -20.54
CA GLN A 327 5.73 32.56 -19.61
C GLN A 327 5.07 32.24 -18.27
N VAL A 328 5.34 31.04 -17.75
CA VAL A 328 5.03 30.68 -16.36
C VAL A 328 6.10 31.27 -15.45
N THR A 329 5.67 31.93 -14.38
CA THR A 329 6.54 32.59 -13.39
C THR A 329 6.40 31.93 -12.01
N GLY A 330 7.15 32.43 -11.03
CA GLY A 330 6.81 32.18 -9.63
C GLY A 330 5.45 32.78 -9.28
N TYR A 331 4.85 32.31 -8.18
CA TYR A 331 3.67 32.96 -7.62
C TYR A 331 4.07 34.33 -7.05
N ASP A 332 3.33 35.36 -7.42
CA ASP A 332 3.52 36.75 -7.02
C ASP A 332 2.36 37.19 -6.10
N ASP A 333 2.68 37.51 -4.84
CA ASP A 333 1.68 37.84 -3.81
C ASP A 333 0.92 39.15 -4.09
N GLU A 334 1.57 40.13 -4.73
CA GLU A 334 0.99 41.46 -4.95
C GLU A 334 -0.05 41.43 -6.08
N SER A 335 0.32 40.82 -7.20
CA SER A 335 -0.52 40.68 -8.38
C SER A 335 -1.43 39.45 -8.34
N LYS A 336 -1.19 38.52 -7.40
CA LYS A 336 -1.83 37.21 -7.30
C LYS A 336 -1.76 36.44 -8.62
N SER A 337 -0.59 36.42 -9.24
CA SER A 337 -0.38 35.79 -10.55
C SER A 337 0.77 34.79 -10.52
N GLU A 338 0.76 33.86 -11.47
CA GLU A 338 1.78 32.80 -11.60
C GLU A 338 2.20 32.54 -13.05
N ALA A 339 1.58 33.25 -14.00
CA ALA A 339 1.99 33.27 -15.39
C ALA A 339 1.63 34.63 -15.99
N ARG A 340 2.26 34.97 -17.11
CA ARG A 340 2.02 36.22 -17.83
C ARG A 340 2.28 36.06 -19.31
N ASP A 341 1.64 36.91 -20.10
CA ASP A 341 2.07 37.24 -21.45
C ASP A 341 2.32 38.75 -21.56
N LYS A 342 2.53 39.29 -22.76
CA LYS A 342 2.79 40.73 -22.93
C LYS A 342 1.61 41.65 -22.55
N ASN A 343 0.40 41.11 -22.41
CA ASN A 343 -0.84 41.86 -22.18
C ASN A 343 -1.45 41.58 -20.80
N HIS A 344 -1.33 40.34 -20.29
CA HIS A 344 -2.12 39.84 -19.17
C HIS A 344 -1.28 39.07 -18.14
N LEU A 345 -1.81 39.04 -16.91
CA LEU A 345 -1.35 38.20 -15.79
C LEU A 345 -2.40 37.13 -15.53
N TYR A 346 -1.95 35.92 -15.20
CA TYR A 346 -2.79 34.74 -15.05
C TYR A 346 -2.62 34.05 -13.70
N LEU A 347 -3.71 33.49 -13.18
CA LEU A 347 -3.75 32.59 -12.03
C LEU A 347 -4.72 31.45 -12.35
N ASN A 348 -4.27 30.20 -12.21
CA ASN A 348 -5.08 29.02 -12.51
C ASN A 348 -5.77 29.07 -13.88
N GLY A 349 -5.04 29.52 -14.91
CA GLY A 349 -5.57 29.68 -16.26
C GLY A 349 -6.48 30.90 -16.48
N LYS A 350 -6.80 31.68 -15.45
CA LYS A 350 -7.69 32.86 -15.53
C LYS A 350 -6.92 34.17 -15.49
N VAL A 351 -7.37 35.15 -16.27
CA VAL A 351 -6.82 36.51 -16.25
C VAL A 351 -7.13 37.19 -14.91
N VAL A 352 -6.10 37.65 -14.21
CA VAL A 352 -6.20 38.36 -12.92
C VAL A 352 -5.74 39.82 -12.98
N GLY A 353 -5.06 40.21 -14.06
CA GLY A 353 -4.58 41.57 -14.24
C GLY A 353 -4.06 41.82 -15.66
N GLY A 354 -3.84 43.09 -15.99
CA GLY A 354 -3.23 43.51 -17.25
C GLY A 354 -1.88 44.17 -17.01
N LEU A 355 -0.90 43.89 -17.87
CA LEU A 355 0.37 44.59 -17.89
C LEU A 355 0.18 45.90 -18.66
N LYS A 356 0.07 47.02 -17.94
CA LYS A 356 -0.02 48.34 -18.56
C LYS A 356 1.27 48.61 -19.35
N LYS A 357 1.10 49.05 -20.60
CA LYS A 357 2.17 49.56 -21.46
C LYS A 357 2.93 50.72 -20.83
#